data_AF-A0A5J4K5V8-F1
#
_entry.id   AF-A0A5J4K5V8-F1
#
_cell.length_a   1.000
_cell.length_b   1.000
_cell.length_c   1.000
_cell.angle_alpha   90.00
_cell.angle_beta   90.00
_cell.angle_gamma   90.00
#
_symmetry.space_group_name_H-M   'P 1'
#
loop_
_entity.id
_entity.type
_entity.pdbx_description
1 polymer ?
#
loop_
_entity_poly.entity_id
_entity_poly.type
_entity_poly.pdbx_seq_one_letter_code
_entity_poly.pdbx_strand_id
1 'polypeptide(L)'
;MQAALATLAARPSSFLSSLGFSLCFWIVAALNYYSYGLALDIHLPLPCYLVAIPLVALAAALPLSLFNGLGIREGTLVAILALYHVPVSKALFLAACVDAQGVLLALGGWLAYVLQRREGK
;
A
#
# COMPACT_ATOMS: atom_id res chain seq x y z
N MET A 1 -8.14 16.34 -21.05
CA MET A 1 -6.80 15.72 -21.09
C MET A 1 -5.68 16.69 -21.50
N GLN A 2 -5.87 17.53 -22.53
CA GLN A 2 -4.84 18.48 -22.99
C GLN A 2 -4.50 19.61 -21.99
N ALA A 3 -5.48 20.09 -21.21
CA ALA A 3 -5.25 21.12 -20.18
C ALA A 3 -4.36 20.67 -19.01
N ALA A 4 -4.36 19.36 -18.69
CA ALA A 4 -3.52 18.77 -17.64
C ALA A 4 -2.06 18.60 -18.08
N LEU A 5 -1.84 18.34 -19.38
CA LEU A 5 -0.50 18.23 -19.96
C LEU A 5 0.17 19.60 -20.07
N ALA A 6 -0.61 20.66 -20.38
CA ALA A 6 -0.11 22.03 -20.45
C ALA A 6 0.30 22.59 -19.07
N THR A 7 -0.36 22.18 -17.99
CA THR A 7 -0.01 22.59 -16.62
C THR A 7 1.22 21.85 -16.09
N LEU A 8 1.46 20.60 -16.51
CA LEU A 8 2.68 19.85 -16.18
C LEU A 8 3.94 20.50 -16.78
N ALA A 9 3.83 21.04 -18.00
CA ALA A 9 4.90 21.74 -18.68
C ALA A 9 5.24 23.10 -18.04
N ALA A 10 4.30 23.72 -17.32
CA ALA A 10 4.44 25.05 -16.74
C ALA A 10 5.12 25.07 -15.34
N ARG A 11 5.15 23.95 -14.61
CA ARG A 11 5.78 23.85 -13.27
C ARG A 11 6.44 22.47 -13.02
N PRO A 12 7.60 22.20 -13.63
CA PRO A 12 8.28 20.89 -13.53
C PRO A 12 8.73 20.56 -12.10
N SER A 13 9.03 21.57 -11.27
CA SER A 13 9.50 21.37 -9.89
C SER A 13 8.45 20.78 -8.95
N SER A 14 7.17 21.19 -9.10
CA SER A 14 6.07 20.64 -8.31
C SER A 14 5.74 19.20 -8.73
N PHE A 15 5.83 18.89 -10.02
CA PHE A 15 5.62 17.52 -10.49
C PHE A 15 6.72 16.56 -10.01
N LEU A 16 7.99 17.02 -10.06
CA LEU A 16 9.12 16.22 -9.57
C LEU A 16 9.04 15.95 -8.07
N SER A 17 8.57 16.94 -7.28
CA SER A 17 8.36 16.78 -5.84
C SER A 17 7.28 15.75 -5.53
N SER A 18 6.17 15.76 -6.26
CA SER A 18 5.09 14.77 -6.10
C SER A 18 5.52 13.35 -6.49
N LEU A 19 6.33 13.21 -7.54
CA LEU A 19 6.92 11.93 -7.94
C LEU A 19 7.87 11.39 -6.87
N GLY A 20 8.74 12.26 -6.33
CA GLY A 20 9.63 11.90 -5.23
C GLY A 20 8.86 11.45 -3.98
N PHE A 21 7.79 12.16 -3.63
CA PHE A 21 6.93 11.79 -2.50
C PHE A 21 6.23 10.44 -2.73
N SER A 22 5.74 10.20 -3.95
CA SER A 22 5.11 8.94 -4.33
C SER A 22 6.10 7.77 -4.23
N LEU A 23 7.32 7.95 -4.73
CA LEU A 23 8.36 6.92 -4.64
C LEU A 23 8.75 6.62 -3.19
N CYS A 24 8.90 7.67 -2.38
CA CYS A 24 9.17 7.54 -0.95
C CYS A 24 8.06 6.76 -0.25
N PHE A 25 6.79 7.05 -0.56
CA PHE A 25 5.65 6.31 -0.04
C PHE A 25 5.72 4.81 -0.37
N TRP A 26 6.06 4.45 -1.62
CA TRP A 26 6.22 3.03 -2.01
C TRP A 26 7.40 2.35 -1.32
N ILE A 27 8.52 3.05 -1.11
CA ILE A 27 9.66 2.52 -0.36
C ILE A 27 9.26 2.24 1.09
N VAL A 28 8.58 3.19 1.74
CA VAL A 28 8.09 3.03 3.11
C VAL A 28 7.08 1.88 3.18
N ALA A 29 6.18 1.75 2.20
CA ALA A 29 5.25 0.63 2.12
C ALA A 29 5.99 -0.71 2.02
N ALA A 30 6.99 -0.82 1.13
CA ALA A 30 7.78 -2.05 1.01
C ALA A 30 8.56 -2.38 2.29
N LEU A 31 9.13 -1.37 2.95
CA LEU A 31 9.82 -1.53 4.25
C LEU A 31 8.86 -1.98 5.36
N ASN A 32 7.63 -1.50 5.35
CA ASN A 32 6.59 -1.90 6.29
C ASN A 32 6.26 -3.40 6.14
N TYR A 33 6.00 -3.85 4.90
CA TYR A 33 5.80 -5.28 4.61
C TYR A 33 7.03 -6.13 4.95
N TYR A 34 8.23 -5.64 4.66
CA TYR A 34 9.48 -6.33 4.99
C TYR A 34 9.64 -6.49 6.51
N SER A 35 9.32 -5.46 7.30
CA SER A 35 9.41 -5.49 8.77
C SER A 35 8.45 -6.52 9.36
N TYR A 36 7.21 -6.59 8.87
CA TYR A 36 6.28 -7.65 9.26
C TYR A 36 6.73 -9.03 8.77
N GLY A 37 7.33 -9.12 7.57
CA GLY A 37 7.93 -10.36 7.06
C GLY A 37 9.01 -10.90 7.99
N LEU A 38 9.93 -10.04 8.44
CA LEU A 38 10.95 -10.38 9.43
C LEU A 38 10.33 -10.82 10.76
N ALA A 39 9.30 -10.12 11.25
CA ALA A 39 8.60 -10.50 12.49
C ALA A 39 7.90 -11.87 12.39
N LEU A 40 7.53 -12.29 11.17
CA LEU A 40 6.90 -13.58 10.88
C LEU A 40 7.88 -14.67 10.42
N ASP A 41 9.18 -14.41 10.54
CA ASP A 41 10.24 -15.34 10.15
C ASP A 41 10.14 -15.71 8.65
N ILE A 42 9.84 -14.71 7.82
CA ILE A 42 9.84 -14.80 6.35
C ILE A 42 11.12 -14.14 5.83
N HIS A 43 12.10 -14.98 5.50
CA HIS A 43 13.41 -14.55 5.03
C HIS A 43 13.42 -14.34 3.52
N LEU A 44 12.74 -13.30 3.04
CA LEU A 44 12.82 -12.87 1.63
C LEU A 44 13.73 -11.63 1.48
N PRO A 45 14.51 -11.53 0.40
CA PRO A 45 15.32 -10.35 0.17
C PRO A 45 14.40 -9.14 -0.14
N LEU A 46 14.76 -7.97 0.37
CA LEU A 46 14.00 -6.72 0.23
C LEU A 46 13.57 -6.39 -1.23
N PRO A 47 14.40 -6.63 -2.27
CA PRO A 47 14.00 -6.42 -3.66
C PRO A 47 12.74 -7.20 -4.08
N CYS A 48 12.48 -8.38 -3.50
CA CYS A 48 11.26 -9.13 -3.78
C CYS A 48 10.02 -8.38 -3.31
N TYR A 49 10.07 -7.76 -2.12
CA TYR A 49 8.96 -6.94 -1.61
C TYR A 49 8.76 -5.67 -2.45
N LEU A 50 9.84 -5.02 -2.90
CA LEU A 50 9.74 -3.82 -3.74
C LEU A 50 9.00 -4.05 -5.06
N VAL A 51 9.03 -5.26 -5.62
CA VAL A 51 8.30 -5.62 -6.84
C VAL A 51 6.94 -6.22 -6.52
N ALA A 52 6.85 -7.07 -5.49
CA ALA A 52 5.61 -7.73 -5.10
C ALA A 52 4.54 -6.73 -4.65
N ILE A 53 4.89 -5.74 -3.83
CA ILE A 53 3.90 -4.83 -3.23
C ILE A 53 3.21 -3.94 -4.28
N PRO A 54 3.91 -3.31 -5.24
CA PRO A 54 3.26 -2.60 -6.34
C PRO A 54 2.38 -3.50 -7.19
N LEU A 55 2.79 -4.76 -7.46
CA LEU A 55 1.98 -5.71 -8.23
C LEU A 55 0.69 -6.07 -7.48
N VAL A 56 0.77 -6.33 -6.18
CA VAL A 56 -0.39 -6.57 -5.32
C VAL A 56 -1.34 -5.36 -5.33
N ALA A 57 -0.80 -4.15 -5.26
CA ALA A 57 -1.61 -2.93 -5.31
C ALA A 57 -2.26 -2.70 -6.69
N LEU A 58 -1.55 -3.01 -7.79
CA LEU A 58 -2.13 -2.99 -9.13
C LEU A 58 -3.27 -4.02 -9.28
N ALA A 59 -3.09 -5.23 -8.74
CA ALA A 59 -4.14 -6.23 -8.72
C ALA A 59 -5.36 -5.78 -7.90
N ALA A 60 -5.13 -5.17 -6.74
CA ALA A 60 -6.20 -4.62 -5.90
C ALA A 60 -6.93 -3.42 -6.55
N ALA A 61 -6.24 -2.65 -7.40
CA ALA A 61 -6.84 -1.56 -8.16
C ALA A 61 -7.75 -2.04 -9.30
N LEU A 62 -7.71 -3.33 -9.65
CA LEU A 62 -8.63 -3.90 -10.62
C LEU A 62 -10.05 -3.92 -10.00
N PRO A 63 -11.08 -3.43 -10.72
CA PRO A 63 -12.47 -3.43 -10.25
C PRO A 63 -13.11 -4.82 -10.35
N LEU A 64 -12.35 -5.87 -10.03
CA LEU A 64 -12.76 -7.27 -10.08
C LEU A 64 -13.36 -7.74 -8.75
N SER A 65 -13.26 -6.93 -7.69
CA SER A 65 -13.84 -7.23 -6.38
C SER A 65 -14.94 -6.23 -6.00
N LEU A 66 -15.93 -6.72 -5.27
CA LEU A 66 -17.06 -5.91 -4.78
C LEU A 66 -16.70 -5.01 -3.58
N PHE A 67 -15.56 -5.25 -2.91
CA PHE A 67 -15.13 -4.56 -1.69
C PHE A 67 -13.67 -4.08 -1.76
N ASN A 68 -13.36 -3.08 -2.59
CA ASN A 68 -12.06 -2.37 -2.59
C ASN A 68 -10.81 -3.28 -2.64
N GLY A 69 -10.85 -4.39 -3.37
CA GLY A 69 -9.73 -5.32 -3.48
C GLY A 69 -9.63 -6.37 -2.39
N LEU A 70 -10.57 -6.43 -1.41
CA LEU A 70 -10.64 -7.49 -0.40
C LEU A 70 -10.77 -8.86 -1.06
N GLY A 71 -9.88 -9.78 -0.70
CA GLY A 71 -9.69 -11.08 -1.30
C GLY A 71 -8.68 -11.09 -2.45
N ILE A 72 -8.67 -10.06 -3.30
CA ILE A 72 -7.72 -9.96 -4.43
C ILE A 72 -6.34 -9.58 -3.94
N ARG A 73 -6.23 -8.61 -3.02
CA ARG A 73 -4.95 -8.17 -2.46
C ARG A 73 -4.26 -9.29 -1.71
N GLU A 74 -5.01 -9.95 -0.82
CA GLU A 74 -4.56 -11.03 0.03
C GLU A 74 -4.25 -12.27 -0.81
N GLY A 75 -5.12 -12.61 -1.77
CA GLY A 75 -4.90 -13.71 -2.70
C GLY A 75 -3.68 -13.50 -3.59
N THR A 76 -3.46 -12.28 -4.07
CA THR A 76 -2.27 -11.95 -4.89
C THR A 76 -1.00 -12.01 -4.06
N LEU A 77 -1.03 -11.50 -2.81
CA LEU A 77 0.11 -11.60 -1.91
C LEU A 77 0.46 -13.06 -1.61
N VAL A 78 -0.55 -13.89 -1.30
CA VAL A 78 -0.39 -15.34 -1.10
C VAL A 78 0.17 -16.00 -2.36
N ALA A 79 -0.35 -15.68 -3.54
CA ALA A 79 0.12 -16.26 -4.80
C ALA A 79 1.59 -15.91 -5.08
N ILE A 80 1.99 -14.65 -4.86
CA ILE A 80 3.38 -14.21 -5.05
C ILE A 80 4.29 -14.89 -4.02
N LEU A 81 3.90 -14.91 -2.74
CA LEU A 81 4.71 -15.52 -1.68
C LEU A 81 4.80 -17.05 -1.81
N ALA A 82 3.78 -17.70 -2.40
CA ALA A 82 3.80 -19.12 -2.71
C ALA A 82 4.89 -19.48 -3.74
N LEU A 83 5.23 -18.58 -4.68
CA LEU A 83 6.37 -18.77 -5.60
C LEU A 83 7.70 -18.89 -4.85
N TYR A 84 7.77 -18.29 -3.66
CA TYR A 84 8.94 -18.35 -2.78
C TYR A 84 8.80 -19.39 -1.65
N HIS A 85 7.88 -20.34 -1.80
CA HIS A 85 7.64 -21.44 -0.85
C HIS A 85 7.26 -20.98 0.57
N VAL A 86 6.70 -19.77 0.69
CA VAL A 86 6.20 -19.27 1.97
C VAL A 86 4.84 -19.93 2.29
N PRO A 87 4.63 -20.44 3.52
CA PRO A 87 3.35 -21.01 3.92
C PRO A 87 2.20 -20.00 3.79
N VAL A 88 1.06 -20.46 3.26
CA VAL A 88 -0.15 -19.64 3.06
C VAL A 88 -0.61 -18.98 4.37
N SER A 89 -0.50 -19.68 5.50
CA SER A 89 -0.84 -19.15 6.82
C SER A 89 -0.01 -17.92 7.18
N LYS A 90 1.30 -17.94 6.92
CA LYS A 90 2.20 -16.80 7.16
C LYS A 90 1.87 -15.62 6.22
N ALA A 91 1.59 -15.91 4.96
CA ALA A 91 1.24 -14.88 3.96
C ALA A 91 -0.09 -14.18 4.28
N LEU A 92 -1.10 -14.93 4.72
CA LEU A 92 -2.38 -14.36 5.16
C LEU A 92 -2.23 -13.54 6.44
N PHE A 93 -1.43 -14.02 7.39
CA PHE A 93 -1.18 -13.26 8.63
C PHE A 93 -0.43 -11.95 8.36
N LEU A 94 0.53 -11.97 7.42
CA LEU A 94 1.20 -10.76 6.94
C LEU A 94 0.20 -9.75 6.37
N ALA A 95 -0.70 -10.19 5.49
CA ALA A 95 -1.75 -9.32 4.95
C ALA A 95 -2.65 -8.74 6.07
N ALA A 96 -3.08 -9.59 7.01
CA ALA A 96 -3.91 -9.19 8.13
C ALA A 96 -3.23 -8.13 9.03
N CYS A 97 -1.92 -8.23 9.28
CA CYS A 97 -1.17 -7.23 10.03
C CYS A 97 -1.19 -5.85 9.34
N VAL A 98 -0.97 -5.83 8.03
CA VAL A 98 -0.97 -4.58 7.25
C VAL A 98 -2.38 -3.98 7.19
N ASP A 99 -3.40 -4.82 7.07
CA ASP A 99 -4.79 -4.38 7.07
C ASP A 99 -5.20 -3.81 8.43
N ALA A 100 -4.82 -4.47 9.52
CA ALA A 100 -5.02 -3.97 10.87
C ALA A 100 -4.35 -2.60 11.06
N GLN A 101 -3.11 -2.43 10.58
CA GLN A 101 -2.44 -1.12 10.60
C GLN A 101 -3.23 -0.09 9.78
N GLY A 102 -3.72 -0.44 8.60
CA GLY A 102 -4.53 0.44 7.75
C GLY A 102 -5.81 0.90 8.45
N VAL A 103 -6.50 -0.01 9.13
CA VAL A 103 -7.70 0.30 9.93
C VAL A 103 -7.36 1.26 11.08
N LEU A 104 -6.27 1.02 11.81
CA LEU A 104 -5.84 1.92 12.90
C LEU A 104 -5.56 3.34 12.40
N LEU A 105 -4.88 3.47 11.25
CA LEU A 105 -4.62 4.78 10.64
C LEU A 105 -5.92 5.46 10.16
N ALA A 106 -6.84 4.71 9.56
CA ALA A 106 -8.14 5.22 9.12
C ALA A 106 -8.97 5.73 10.30
N LEU A 107 -8.98 5.01 11.43
CA LEU A 107 -9.63 5.43 12.67
C LEU A 107 -9.01 6.73 13.23
N GLY A 108 -7.68 6.86 13.19
CA GLY A 108 -7.00 8.09 13.59
C GLY A 108 -7.40 9.28 12.71
N GLY A 109 -7.46 9.09 11.39
CA GLY A 109 -7.94 10.11 10.46
C GLY A 109 -9.39 10.51 10.70
N TRP A 110 -10.26 9.53 10.97
CA TRP A 110 -11.66 9.78 11.33
C TRP A 110 -11.79 10.56 12.64
N LEU A 111 -11.02 10.22 13.67
CA LEU A 111 -11.02 10.94 14.94
C LEU A 111 -10.57 12.39 14.76
N ALA A 112 -9.48 12.62 14.01
CA ALA A 112 -9.02 13.97 13.69
C ALA A 112 -10.08 14.79 12.96
N TYR A 113 -10.78 14.17 12.00
CA TYR A 113 -11.89 14.80 11.29
C TYR A 113 -13.05 15.18 12.24
N VAL A 114 -13.44 14.28 13.13
CA VAL A 114 -14.51 14.54 14.11
C VAL A 114 -14.12 15.67 15.07
N LEU A 115 -12.87 15.71 15.53
CA LEU A 115 -12.37 16.77 16.41
C LEU A 115 -12.34 18.14 15.73
N GLN A 116 -11.84 18.23 14.49
CA GLN A 116 -11.86 19.47 13.70
C GLN A 116 -13.29 19.98 13.48
N ARG A 117 -14.26 19.07 13.31
CA ARG A 117 -15.66 19.42 13.16
C ARG A 117 -16.30 20.00 14.43
N ARG A 118 -15.71 19.76 15.61
CA ARG A 118 -16.18 20.32 16.89
C ARG A 118 -15.67 21.74 17.15
N GLU A 119 -14.53 22.14 16.58
CA GLU A 119 -13.98 23.49 16.74
C GLU A 119 -14.53 24.52 15.73
N GLY A 120 -15.18 24.05 14.66
CA GLY A 120 -15.85 24.88 13.66
C GLY A 120 -17.31 25.23 13.96
N LYS A 121 -17.76 25.06 15.21
CA LYS A 121 -19.07 25.49 15.73
C LYS A 121 -18.87 26.33 16.97
#